data_AF-A0A7V9DP07-F1
#
_entry.id   AF-A0A7V9DP07-F1
#
_cell.length_a   1.000
_cell.length_b   1.000
_cell.length_c   1.000
_cell.angle_alpha   90.00
_cell.angle_beta   90.00
_cell.angle_gamma   90.00
#
_symmetry.space_group_name_H-M   'P 1'
#
loop_
_entity.id
_entity.type
_entity.pdbx_description
1 polymer ?
#
loop_
_entity_poly.entity_id
_entity_poly.type
_entity_poly.pdbx_seq_one_letter_code
_entity_poly.pdbx_strand_id
1 'polypeptide(L)'
;YVKGKDELVAAMIDRAVGDPPVLDVRGGWRPRLEAWTMLLAETWEHHPWLPLATMGDRAMGPNEIAWIDRAMATLADTPLLPTEQMAVVLLICGHIRNTHSTATAGTQPWSDGRERALLGEQVDHYPALSRILDGDGDGLPDRGRAFGMTCILGGVEAILGSRAASASS
;
A
#
# COMPACT_ATOMS: atom_id res chain seq x y z
N TYR A 1 -13.29 -27.61 11.57
CA TYR A 1 -12.28 -28.29 12.40
C TYR A 1 -10.94 -27.92 11.80
N VAL A 2 -10.21 -27.02 12.44
CA VAL A 2 -9.02 -26.36 11.88
C VAL A 2 -7.79 -27.14 12.38
N LYS A 3 -6.98 -27.70 11.47
CA LYS A 3 -5.77 -28.45 11.79
C LYS A 3 -4.63 -27.46 12.05
N GLY A 4 -4.52 -27.01 13.30
CA GLY A 4 -3.35 -26.28 13.80
C GLY A 4 -3.48 -24.75 13.76
N LYS A 5 -2.48 -24.10 14.35
CA LYS A 5 -2.43 -22.64 14.55
C LYS A 5 -2.45 -21.86 13.24
N ASP A 6 -1.75 -22.35 12.21
CA ASP A 6 -1.58 -21.63 10.96
C ASP A 6 -2.88 -21.58 10.15
N GLU A 7 -3.62 -22.68 10.10
CA GLU A 7 -4.95 -22.71 9.49
C GLU A 7 -5.96 -21.84 10.27
N LEU A 8 -5.81 -21.71 11.60
CA LEU A 8 -6.66 -20.83 12.40
C LEU A 8 -6.38 -19.36 12.09
N VAL A 9 -5.11 -18.99 11.98
CA VAL A 9 -4.70 -17.63 11.59
C VAL A 9 -5.21 -17.31 10.19
N ALA A 10 -5.06 -18.23 9.23
CA ALA A 10 -5.60 -18.05 7.89
C ALA A 10 -7.12 -17.86 7.90
N ALA A 11 -7.87 -18.67 8.65
CA ALA A 11 -9.33 -18.51 8.76
C ALA A 11 -9.76 -17.20 9.44
N MET A 12 -9.00 -16.75 10.45
CA MET A 12 -9.24 -15.45 11.10
C MET A 12 -9.04 -14.30 10.13
N ILE A 13 -7.93 -14.31 9.37
CA ILE A 13 -7.63 -13.30 8.36
C ILE A 13 -8.71 -13.30 7.29
N ASP A 14 -9.03 -14.46 6.74
CA ASP A 14 -10.03 -14.62 5.68
C ASP A 14 -11.41 -14.07 6.07
N ARG A 15 -11.81 -14.32 7.32
CA ARG A 15 -13.07 -13.82 7.88
C ARG A 15 -13.06 -12.31 8.12
N ALA A 16 -11.91 -11.74 8.49
CA ALA A 16 -11.76 -10.32 8.78
C ALA A 16 -11.57 -9.47 7.51
N VAL A 17 -10.84 -9.99 6.53
CA VAL A 17 -10.71 -9.38 5.19
C VAL A 17 -12.06 -9.36 4.48
N GLY A 18 -12.85 -10.44 4.62
CA GLY A 18 -14.19 -10.53 4.06
C GLY A 18 -14.20 -10.59 2.53
N ASP A 19 -15.40 -10.53 1.95
CA ASP A 19 -15.59 -10.64 0.51
C ASP A 19 -14.77 -9.58 -0.26
N PRO A 20 -14.26 -9.91 -1.46
CA PRO A 20 -13.50 -8.96 -2.26
C PRO A 20 -14.37 -7.76 -2.68
N PRO A 21 -13.78 -6.58 -2.86
CA PRO A 21 -14.52 -5.36 -3.11
C PRO A 21 -15.21 -5.40 -4.49
N VAL A 22 -16.42 -4.84 -4.54
CA VAL A 22 -17.09 -4.51 -5.80
C VAL A 22 -16.62 -3.14 -6.27
N LEU A 23 -15.87 -3.11 -7.37
CA LEU A 23 -15.29 -1.89 -7.92
C LEU A 23 -16.24 -1.24 -8.94
N ASP A 24 -17.31 -0.59 -8.48
CA ASP A 24 -18.25 0.16 -9.32
C ASP A 24 -17.73 1.59 -9.62
N VAL A 25 -16.54 1.66 -10.23
CA VAL A 25 -15.91 2.92 -10.60
C VAL A 25 -15.72 2.97 -12.10
N ARG A 26 -16.22 4.05 -12.72
CA ARG A 26 -16.05 4.30 -14.15
C ARG A 26 -14.61 4.71 -14.46
N GLY A 27 -14.11 4.30 -15.62
CA GLY A 27 -12.80 4.70 -16.13
C GLY A 27 -11.86 3.53 -16.35
N GLY A 28 -10.58 3.84 -16.54
CA GLY A 28 -9.52 2.87 -16.82
C GLY A 28 -9.04 2.12 -15.57
N TRP A 29 -7.84 1.55 -15.67
CA TRP A 29 -7.22 0.81 -14.58
C TRP A 29 -6.98 1.67 -13.32
N ARG A 30 -6.61 2.95 -13.49
CA ARG A 30 -6.16 3.81 -12.39
C ARG A 30 -7.26 4.11 -11.36
N PRO A 31 -8.44 4.67 -11.72
CA PRO A 31 -9.50 4.93 -10.74
C PRO A 31 -10.00 3.64 -10.04
N ARG A 32 -10.01 2.51 -10.75
CA ARG A 32 -10.41 1.21 -10.18
C ARG A 32 -9.40 0.72 -9.14
N LEU A 33 -8.10 0.86 -9.41
CA LEU A 33 -7.04 0.47 -8.48
C LEU A 33 -6.93 1.42 -7.28
N GLU A 34 -7.20 2.71 -7.47
CA GLU A 34 -7.35 3.69 -6.39
C GLU A 34 -8.52 3.32 -5.46
N ALA A 35 -9.68 2.96 -6.02
CA ALA A 35 -10.83 2.50 -5.22
C ALA A 35 -10.54 1.21 -4.46
N TRP A 36 -9.89 0.23 -5.10
CA TRP A 36 -9.46 -1.01 -4.44
C TRP A 36 -8.50 -0.72 -3.27
N THR A 37 -7.55 0.19 -3.47
CA THR A 37 -6.60 0.63 -2.44
C THR A 37 -7.32 1.23 -1.23
N MET A 38 -8.29 2.10 -1.47
CA MET A 38 -9.07 2.73 -0.40
C MET A 38 -9.83 1.70 0.43
N LEU A 39 -10.49 0.75 -0.23
CA LEU A 39 -11.23 -0.32 0.44
C LEU A 39 -10.30 -1.25 1.23
N LEU A 40 -9.10 -1.53 0.72
CA LEU A 40 -8.10 -2.31 1.45
C LEU A 40 -7.66 -1.57 2.73
N ALA A 41 -7.38 -0.27 2.62
CA ALA A 41 -7.02 0.55 3.76
C ALA A 41 -8.15 0.61 4.80
N GLU A 42 -9.40 0.79 4.36
CA GLU A 42 -10.59 0.78 5.22
C GLU A 42 -10.74 -0.56 5.97
N THR A 43 -10.61 -1.70 5.27
CA THR A 43 -10.64 -3.03 5.90
C THR A 43 -9.56 -3.16 6.98
N TRP A 44 -8.35 -2.67 6.71
CA TRP A 44 -7.27 -2.69 7.69
C TRP A 44 -7.48 -1.70 8.84
N GLU A 45 -8.16 -0.58 8.63
CA GLU A 45 -8.57 0.34 9.70
C GLU A 45 -9.62 -0.29 10.62
N HIS A 46 -10.56 -1.07 10.08
CA HIS A 46 -11.53 -1.84 10.87
C HIS A 46 -10.89 -3.01 11.64
N HIS A 47 -9.80 -3.57 11.11
CA HIS A 47 -9.07 -4.68 11.72
C HIS A 47 -7.55 -4.41 11.76
N PRO A 48 -7.07 -3.54 12.68
CA PRO A 48 -5.68 -3.05 12.69
C PRO A 48 -4.58 -4.10 12.85
N TRP A 49 -4.93 -5.34 13.18
CA TRP A 49 -4.01 -6.47 13.26
C TRP A 49 -3.74 -7.15 11.90
N LEU A 50 -4.59 -6.92 10.90
CA LEU A 50 -4.48 -7.52 9.56
C LEU A 50 -3.17 -7.18 8.82
N PRO A 51 -2.69 -5.92 8.78
CA PRO A 51 -1.48 -5.60 8.03
C PRO A 51 -0.27 -6.40 8.51
N LEU A 52 -0.18 -6.67 9.81
CA LEU A 52 0.89 -7.47 10.40
C LEU A 52 0.64 -8.98 10.24
N ALA A 53 -0.59 -9.44 10.47
CA ALA A 53 -0.95 -10.85 10.33
C ALA A 53 -0.84 -11.37 8.89
N THR A 54 -0.88 -10.47 7.90
CA THR A 54 -0.76 -10.82 6.48
C THR A 54 0.69 -10.94 5.99
N MET A 55 1.70 -10.82 6.87
CA MET A 55 3.12 -10.94 6.51
C MET A 55 3.66 -12.36 6.67
N GLY A 56 4.77 -12.65 5.97
CA GLY A 56 5.52 -13.90 6.09
C GLY A 56 5.03 -15.01 5.17
N ASP A 57 5.71 -16.15 5.23
CA ASP A 57 5.33 -17.36 4.51
C ASP A 57 4.22 -18.09 5.28
N ARG A 58 2.98 -17.94 4.79
CA ARG A 58 1.79 -18.57 5.39
C ARG A 58 0.76 -18.91 4.33
N ALA A 59 -0.16 -19.80 4.69
CA ALA A 59 -1.35 -20.05 3.90
C ALA A 59 -2.22 -18.78 3.82
N MET A 60 -2.65 -18.44 2.62
CA MET A 60 -3.67 -17.42 2.35
C MET A 60 -5.06 -18.05 2.30
N GLY A 61 -6.04 -17.36 2.86
CA GLY A 61 -7.45 -17.73 2.72
C GLY A 61 -8.02 -17.39 1.33
N PRO A 62 -9.18 -17.98 0.95
CA PRO A 62 -9.83 -17.74 -0.33
C PRO A 62 -10.19 -16.27 -0.59
N ASN A 63 -10.67 -15.53 0.41
CA ASN A 63 -10.98 -14.12 0.28
C ASN A 63 -9.71 -13.30 0.05
N GLU A 64 -8.63 -13.59 0.75
CA GLU A 64 -7.37 -12.90 0.54
C GLU A 64 -6.86 -13.06 -0.90
N ILE A 65 -6.94 -14.28 -1.43
CA ILE A 65 -6.60 -14.57 -2.83
C ILE A 65 -7.55 -13.79 -3.77
N ALA A 66 -8.85 -13.76 -3.46
CA ALA A 66 -9.83 -13.05 -4.27
C ALA A 66 -9.62 -11.52 -4.27
N TRP A 67 -9.16 -10.94 -3.16
CA TRP A 67 -8.79 -9.52 -3.09
C TRP A 67 -7.64 -9.19 -4.03
N ILE A 68 -6.59 -10.03 -4.07
CA ILE A 68 -5.46 -9.87 -4.99
C ILE A 68 -5.90 -10.08 -6.45
N ASP A 69 -6.71 -11.10 -6.72
CA ASP A 69 -7.27 -11.35 -8.05
C ASP A 69 -8.09 -10.16 -8.57
N ARG A 70 -8.94 -9.56 -7.72
CA ARG A 70 -9.70 -8.35 -8.08
C ARG A 70 -8.79 -7.17 -8.41
N ALA A 71 -7.69 -6.98 -7.67
CA ALA A 71 -6.73 -5.93 -7.95
C ALA A 71 -6.03 -6.14 -9.30
N MET A 72 -5.61 -7.38 -9.58
CA MET A 72 -5.01 -7.73 -10.87
C MET A 72 -6.00 -7.52 -12.02
N ALA A 73 -7.26 -7.86 -11.82
CA ALA A 73 -8.31 -7.66 -12.83
C ALA A 73 -8.48 -6.17 -13.23
N THR A 74 -8.14 -5.20 -12.36
CA THR A 74 -8.17 -3.78 -12.76
C THR A 74 -7.10 -3.44 -13.78
N LEU A 75 -6.01 -4.19 -13.81
CA LEU A 75 -4.84 -4.02 -14.68
C LEU A 75 -4.89 -4.91 -15.93
N ALA A 76 -5.90 -5.78 -16.07
CA ALA A 76 -5.97 -6.78 -17.14
C ALA A 76 -5.96 -6.19 -18.55
N ASP A 77 -6.54 -4.99 -18.72
CA ASP A 77 -6.61 -4.29 -20.02
C ASP A 77 -5.33 -3.49 -20.33
N THR A 78 -4.30 -3.56 -19.48
CA THR A 78 -3.02 -2.87 -19.70
C THR A 78 -2.02 -3.78 -20.41
N PRO A 79 -1.00 -3.23 -21.09
CA PRO A 79 0.11 -4.00 -21.66
C PRO A 79 1.10 -4.57 -20.62
N LEU A 80 0.75 -4.61 -19.33
CA LEU A 80 1.60 -5.22 -18.29
C LEU A 80 1.52 -6.74 -18.35
N LEU A 81 2.66 -7.40 -18.19
CA LEU A 81 2.72 -8.84 -17.99
C LEU A 81 2.05 -9.20 -16.65
N PRO A 82 1.45 -10.40 -16.50
CA PRO A 82 0.80 -10.81 -15.25
C PRO A 82 1.71 -10.70 -14.01
N THR A 83 3.01 -10.94 -14.15
CA THR A 83 4.00 -10.78 -13.09
C THR A 83 4.22 -9.32 -12.69
N GLU A 84 4.15 -8.40 -13.65
CA GLU A 84 4.23 -6.96 -13.41
C GLU A 84 2.96 -6.45 -12.72
N GLN A 85 1.79 -6.94 -13.14
CA GLN A 85 0.52 -6.64 -12.47
C GLN A 85 0.55 -7.07 -11.00
N MET A 86 1.01 -8.30 -10.73
CA MET A 86 1.21 -8.79 -9.36
C MET A 86 2.20 -7.90 -8.59
N ALA A 87 3.34 -7.54 -9.20
CA ALA A 87 4.33 -6.68 -8.55
C ALA A 87 3.75 -5.31 -8.17
N VAL A 88 2.91 -4.69 -9.02
CA VAL A 88 2.20 -3.45 -8.72
C VAL A 88 1.25 -3.62 -7.54
N VAL A 89 0.44 -4.69 -7.54
CA VAL A 89 -0.52 -4.97 -6.45
C VAL A 89 0.22 -5.17 -5.12
N LEU A 90 1.29 -5.97 -5.11
CA LEU A 90 2.09 -6.21 -3.90
C LEU A 90 2.83 -4.97 -3.41
N LEU A 91 3.30 -4.11 -4.32
CA LEU A 91 3.90 -2.81 -3.99
C LEU A 91 2.89 -1.90 -3.28
N ILE A 92 1.65 -1.84 -3.78
CA ILE A 92 0.56 -1.10 -3.15
C ILE A 92 0.26 -1.67 -1.76
N CYS A 93 0.08 -2.98 -1.62
CA CYS A 93 -0.14 -3.63 -0.32
C CYS A 93 0.97 -3.27 0.69
N GLY A 94 2.24 -3.31 0.26
CA GLY A 94 3.37 -2.93 1.10
C GLY A 94 3.33 -1.46 1.51
N HIS A 95 3.02 -0.56 0.58
CA HIS A 95 2.90 0.88 0.86
C HIS A 95 1.79 1.19 1.86
N ILE A 96 0.59 0.64 1.65
CA ILE A 96 -0.52 0.81 2.61
C ILE A 96 -0.11 0.24 3.96
N ARG A 97 0.52 -0.94 4.01
CA ARG A 97 0.88 -1.62 5.27
C ARG A 97 1.82 -0.75 6.08
N ASN A 98 2.85 -0.22 5.42
CA ASN A 98 3.81 0.65 6.06
C ASN A 98 3.12 1.91 6.57
N THR A 99 2.28 2.55 5.75
CA THR A 99 1.67 3.84 6.10
C THR A 99 0.40 3.75 6.97
N HIS A 100 -0.10 2.54 7.26
CA HIS A 100 -1.31 2.31 8.04
C HIS A 100 -1.10 2.48 9.55
N SER A 101 -0.05 1.87 10.11
CA SER A 101 0.24 1.93 11.55
C SER A 101 1.43 2.84 11.84
N THR A 102 1.36 3.62 12.92
CA THR A 102 2.50 4.40 13.43
C THR A 102 3.67 3.51 13.85
N ALA A 103 3.39 2.28 14.28
CA ALA A 103 4.43 1.32 14.65
C ALA A 103 5.22 0.78 13.42
N THR A 104 4.68 0.94 12.20
CA THR A 104 5.26 0.37 10.98
C THR A 104 5.58 1.41 9.91
N ALA A 105 5.14 2.66 10.08
CA ALA A 105 5.43 3.76 9.16
C ALA A 105 6.93 3.99 9.05
N GLY A 106 7.51 3.65 7.89
CA GLY A 106 8.91 3.92 7.57
C GLY A 106 9.92 3.38 8.58
N THR A 107 9.63 2.27 9.26
CA THR A 107 10.37 1.65 10.39
C THR A 107 10.56 2.49 11.65
N GLN A 108 10.43 3.82 11.56
CA GLN A 108 10.32 4.79 12.65
C GLN A 108 9.24 5.82 12.30
N PRO A 109 8.31 6.12 13.21
CA PRO A 109 7.32 7.16 12.97
C PRO A 109 8.01 8.53 12.88
N TRP A 110 8.26 9.00 11.66
CA TRP A 110 8.71 10.37 11.36
C TRP A 110 7.59 11.42 11.58
N SER A 111 6.61 11.08 12.42
CA SER A 111 5.43 11.87 12.78
C SER A 111 5.53 12.48 14.18
N ASP A 112 6.57 12.14 14.94
CA ASP A 112 6.63 12.44 16.37
C ASP A 112 7.68 13.53 16.67
N GLY A 113 7.45 14.29 17.75
CA GLY A 113 8.33 15.38 18.16
C GLY A 113 9.74 14.94 18.57
N ARG A 114 9.99 13.64 18.77
CA ARG A 114 11.29 13.12 19.22
C ARG A 114 12.35 13.25 18.12
N GLU A 115 12.06 12.79 16.92
CA GLU A 115 12.94 12.90 15.76
C GLU A 115 13.11 14.37 15.38
N ARG A 116 12.02 15.14 15.46
CA ARG A 116 12.04 16.60 15.27
C ARG A 116 13.00 17.28 16.26
N ALA A 117 12.99 16.88 17.54
CA ALA A 117 13.90 17.41 18.57
C ALA A 117 15.36 17.02 18.31
N LEU A 118 15.63 15.76 17.95
CA LEU A 118 16.98 15.29 17.60
C LEU A 118 17.55 16.06 16.41
N LEU A 119 16.72 16.27 15.38
CA LEU A 119 17.10 17.06 14.20
C LEU A 119 17.39 18.52 14.58
N GLY A 120 16.63 19.10 15.51
CA GLY A 120 16.85 20.46 16.02
C GLY A 120 18.18 20.62 16.76
N GLU A 121 18.60 19.62 17.53
CA GLU A 121 19.89 19.64 18.24
C GLU A 121 21.09 19.43 17.31
N GLN A 122 20.88 18.85 16.13
CA GLN A 122 21.94 18.45 15.20
C GLN A 122 21.70 18.96 13.77
N VAL A 123 21.11 20.14 13.63
CA VAL A 123 20.69 20.71 12.32
C VAL A 123 21.82 20.70 11.30
N ASP A 124 23.04 21.03 11.73
CA ASP A 124 24.25 21.11 10.87
C ASP A 124 24.70 19.74 10.34
N HIS A 125 24.40 18.65 11.06
CA HIS A 125 24.76 17.30 10.65
C HIS A 125 23.75 16.69 9.67
N TYR A 126 22.50 17.19 9.64
CA TYR A 126 21.40 16.61 8.87
C TYR A 126 20.69 17.63 7.96
N PRO A 127 21.41 18.40 7.11
CA PRO A 127 20.86 19.57 6.42
C PRO A 127 19.68 19.28 5.48
N ALA A 128 19.52 18.04 4.99
CA ALA A 128 18.36 17.65 4.19
C ALA A 128 17.10 17.40 5.04
N LEU A 129 17.26 16.79 6.22
CA LEU A 129 16.17 16.50 7.15
C LEU A 129 15.78 17.73 7.96
N SER A 130 16.73 18.60 8.28
CA SER A 130 16.47 19.86 8.99
C SER A 130 15.51 20.78 8.24
N ARG A 131 15.43 20.69 6.91
CA ARG A 131 14.44 21.46 6.12
C ARG A 131 12.99 21.08 6.43
N ILE A 132 12.75 19.91 7.01
CA ILE A 132 11.42 19.51 7.49
C ILE A 132 11.04 20.33 8.72
N LEU A 133 12.01 20.77 9.52
CA LEU A 133 11.78 21.64 10.69
C LEU A 133 11.33 23.04 10.28
N ASP A 134 11.86 23.53 9.16
CA ASP A 134 11.58 24.86 8.60
C ASP A 134 10.16 24.96 8.00
N GLY A 135 9.46 23.84 7.83
CA GLY A 135 8.07 23.80 7.36
C GLY A 135 7.04 23.89 8.49
N ASP A 136 5.88 24.49 8.20
CA ASP A 136 4.76 24.71 9.14
C ASP A 136 3.95 23.44 9.54
N GLY A 137 4.50 22.23 9.38
CA GLY A 137 3.75 20.97 9.49
C GLY A 137 4.09 20.07 10.67
N ASP A 138 3.07 19.35 11.18
CA ASP A 138 3.14 18.27 12.19
C ASP A 138 3.73 16.96 11.61
N GLY A 139 4.89 17.03 10.96
CA GLY A 139 5.55 15.87 10.34
C GLY A 139 4.97 15.49 8.97
N LEU A 140 4.99 14.21 8.62
CA LEU A 140 4.51 13.68 7.33
C LEU A 140 2.99 13.48 7.32
N PRO A 141 2.20 14.27 6.55
CA PRO A 141 0.75 14.12 6.47
C PRO A 141 0.38 12.70 6.01
N ASP A 142 -0.58 12.08 6.70
CA ASP A 142 -1.02 10.70 6.46
C ASP A 142 0.16 9.71 6.33
N ARG A 143 1.26 9.98 7.05
CA ARG A 143 2.50 9.18 7.03
C ARG A 143 3.06 8.96 5.61
N GLY A 144 2.79 9.89 4.68
CA GLY A 144 3.22 9.83 3.29
C GLY A 144 2.39 8.91 2.39
N ARG A 145 1.26 8.37 2.88
CA ARG A 145 0.40 7.43 2.13
C ARG A 145 -0.08 8.01 0.80
N ALA A 146 -0.72 9.17 0.82
CA ALA A 146 -1.29 9.79 -0.37
C ALA A 146 -0.22 10.12 -1.43
N PHE A 147 0.89 10.75 -1.02
CA PHE A 147 1.97 11.09 -1.94
C PHE A 147 2.65 9.85 -2.53
N GLY A 148 2.95 8.84 -1.70
CA GLY A 148 3.53 7.58 -2.18
C GLY A 148 2.62 6.84 -3.16
N MET A 149 1.30 6.88 -2.95
CA MET A 149 0.35 6.31 -3.90
C MET A 149 0.39 7.04 -5.25
N THR A 150 0.43 8.38 -5.23
CA THR A 150 0.62 9.18 -6.46
C THR A 150 1.89 8.79 -7.20
N CYS A 151 3.01 8.58 -6.50
CA CYS A 151 4.27 8.13 -7.10
C CYS A 151 4.15 6.73 -7.71
N ILE A 152 3.55 5.77 -7.00
CA ILE A 152 3.38 4.39 -7.47
C ILE A 152 2.54 4.37 -8.75
N LEU A 153 1.35 4.97 -8.72
CA LEU A 153 0.43 4.97 -9.86
C LEU A 153 0.97 5.80 -11.03
N GLY A 154 1.60 6.94 -10.76
CA GLY A 154 2.27 7.74 -11.78
C GLY A 154 3.42 6.99 -12.46
N GLY A 155 4.19 6.20 -11.71
CA GLY A 155 5.24 5.34 -12.25
C GLY A 155 4.70 4.26 -13.18
N VAL A 156 3.59 3.60 -12.79
CA VAL A 156 2.89 2.65 -13.66
C VAL A 156 2.43 3.33 -14.94
N GLU A 157 1.76 4.49 -14.84
CA GLU A 157 1.29 5.26 -15.99
C GLU A 157 2.41 5.64 -16.96
N ALA A 158 3.58 6.04 -16.45
CA ALA A 158 4.75 6.35 -17.26
C ALA A 158 5.27 5.12 -18.03
N ILE A 159 5.27 3.93 -17.41
CA ILE A 159 5.65 2.66 -18.07
C ILE A 159 4.65 2.30 -19.18
N LEU A 160 3.36 2.49 -18.94
CA LEU A 160 2.33 2.25 -19.96
C LEU A 160 2.50 3.21 -21.15
N GLY A 161 2.75 4.49 -20.87
CA GLY A 161 2.99 5.51 -21.88
C GLY A 161 4.21 5.24 -22.75
N SER A 162 5.32 4.79 -22.16
CA SER A 162 6.53 4.45 -22.91
C SER A 162 6.33 3.24 -23.84
N ARG A 163 5.60 2.21 -23.40
CA ARG A 163 5.24 1.05 -24.24
C ARG A 163 4.35 1.43 -25.41
N ALA A 164 3.38 2.31 -25.19
CA ALA A 164 2.51 2.80 -26.27
C ALA A 164 3.30 3.59 -27.33
N ALA A 165 4.26 4.41 -26.90
CA ALA A 165 5.14 5.15 -27.81
C ALA A 165 6.03 4.21 -28.64
N SER A 166 6.62 3.19 -28.02
CA SER A 166 7.44 2.19 -28.72
C SER A 166 6.65 1.32 -29.70
N ALA A 167 5.37 1.05 -29.46
CA ALA A 167 4.52 0.30 -30.38
C ALA A 167 4.04 1.11 -31.59
N SER A 168 4.14 2.44 -31.52
CA SER A 168 3.71 3.38 -32.58
C SER A 168 4.86 3.84 -33.48
N SER A 169 6.09 3.40 -33.23
CA SER A 169 7.32 3.71 -33.99
C SER A 169 7.76 2.50 -34.82
#